data_AF-A0A382KLA1-F1
#
_entry.id   AF-A0A382KLA1-F1
#
_cell.length_a   1.000
_cell.length_b   1.000
_cell.length_c   1.000
_cell.angle_alpha   90.00
_cell.angle_beta   90.00
_cell.angle_gamma   90.00
#
_symmetry.space_group_name_H-M   'P 1'
#
loop_
_entity.id
_entity.type
_entity.pdbx_description
1 polymer ?
#
loop_
_entity_poly.entity_id
_entity_poly.type
_entity_poly.pdbx_seq_one_letter_code
_entity_poly.pdbx_strand_id
1 'polypeptide(L)' 'ATNNLGEPVSAGMYIYMIQAGEFRQVRKMVLLK' A
#
# COMPACT_ATOMS: atom_id res chain seq x y z
N ALA A 1 -13.26 0.95 -0.79
CA ALA A 1 -12.65 0.04 0.21
C ALA A 1 -12.39 0.82 1.50
N THR A 2 -12.24 0.13 2.63
CA THR A 2 -11.80 0.70 3.92
C THR A 2 -10.46 0.07 4.32
N ASN A 3 -9.64 0.78 5.07
CA ASN A 3 -8.40 0.23 5.63
C ASN A 3 -8.68 -0.61 6.88
N ASN A 4 -7.62 -1.15 7.51
CA ASN A 4 -7.71 -1.94 8.74
C ASN A 4 -8.25 -1.15 9.96
N LEU A 5 -8.33 0.18 9.87
CA LEU A 5 -8.90 1.06 10.88
C LEU A 5 -10.37 1.42 10.58
N GLY A 6 -10.95 0.87 9.50
CA GLY A 6 -12.31 1.18 9.06
C GLY A 6 -12.45 2.49 8.30
N GLU A 7 -11.35 3.19 8.00
CA GLU A 7 -11.38 4.48 7.33
C GLU A 7 -11.54 4.31 5.82
N PRO A 8 -12.33 5.15 5.15
CA PRO A 8 -12.52 5.09 3.71
C PRO A 8 -11.19 5.38 2.98
N VAL A 9 -10.82 4.52 2.02
CA VAL A 9 -9.67 4.74 1.14
C VAL A 9 -10.11 4.99 -0.30
N SER A 10 -9.42 5.93 -0.95
CA SER A 10 -9.67 6.33 -2.34
C SER A 10 -9.08 5.35 -3.34
N ALA A 11 -9.67 5.28 -4.54
CA ALA A 11 -9.05 4.54 -5.65
C ALA A 11 -7.71 5.22 -6.04
N GLY A 12 -6.72 4.42 -6.41
CA GLY A 12 -5.41 4.95 -6.78
C GLY A 12 -4.28 3.93 -6.81
N MET A 13 -3.10 4.41 -7.16
CA MET A 13 -1.85 3.67 -7.11
C MET A 13 -1.14 3.94 -5.78
N TYR A 14 -0.79 2.87 -5.08
CA TYR A 14 -0.06 2.91 -3.83
C TYR A 14 1.32 2.28 -4.03
N ILE A 15 2.36 3.02 -3.67
CA ILE A 15 3.74 2.53 -3.72
C ILE A 15 4.23 2.45 -2.28
N TYR A 16 4.77 1.30 -1.90
CA TYR A 16 5.37 1.11 -0.58
C TYR A 16 6.68 0.35 -0.68
N MET A 17 7.52 0.52 0.34
CA MET A 17 8.81 -0.12 0.43
C MET A 17 8.85 -1.00 1.68
N ILE A 18 9.28 -2.24 1.51
CA ILE A 18 9.61 -3.14 2.61
C ILE A 18 11.10 -3.00 2.87
N GLN A 19 11.47 -2.69 4.11
CA GLN A 19 12.86 -2.63 4.56
C GLN A 19 13.06 -3.55 5.78
N ALA A 20 14.04 -4.45 5.68
CA ALA A 20 14.45 -5.35 6.76
C ALA A 20 15.98 -5.53 6.73
N GLY A 21 16.70 -4.73 7.54
CA GLY A 21 18.16 -4.64 7.44
C GLY A 21 18.59 -4.18 6.05
N GLU A 22 19.39 -5.00 5.39
CA GLU A 22 19.86 -4.79 4.01
C GLU A 22 18.79 -5.12 2.94
N PHE A 23 17.70 -5.81 3.31
CA PHE A 23 16.64 -6.12 2.37
C PHE A 23 15.81 -4.88 2.06
N ARG A 24 15.72 -4.52 0.78
CA ARG A 24 14.87 -3.42 0.28
C ARG A 24 14.07 -3.91 -0.92
N GLN A 25 12.75 -3.81 -0.84
CA GLN A 25 11.87 -4.13 -1.96
C GLN A 25 10.76 -3.08 -2.10
N VAL A 26 10.64 -2.50 -3.29
CA VAL A 26 9.53 -1.61 -3.63
C VAL A 26 8.40 -2.41 -4.26
N ARG A 27 7.16 -2.14 -3.84
CA ARG A 27 5.95 -2.76 -4.37
C ARG A 27 4.95 -1.69 -4.78
N LYS A 28 4.28 -1.94 -5.91
CA LYS A 28 3.16 -1.15 -6.42
C LYS A 28 1.88 -1.96 -6.27
N MET A 29 0.89 -1.37 -5.61
CA MET A 29 -0.46 -1.90 -5.48
C MET A 29 -1.42 -0.91 -6.15
N VAL A 30 -2.43 -1.43 -6.85
CA VAL A 30 -3.50 -0.61 -7.44
C VAL A 30 -4.79 -0.98 -6.74
N LEU A 31 -5.47 0.04 -6.21
CA LEU A 31 -6.81 -0.11 -5.66
C LEU A 31 -7.82 0.44 -6.67
N LEU A 32 -8.60 -0.48 -7.25
CA LEU A 32 -9.79 -0.15 -8.01
C LEU A 32 -10.98 -0.16 -7.04
N LYS A 33 -11.79 0.90 -7.03
CA LYS A 33 -12.94 1.03 -6.13
C LYS A 33 -14.16 0.37 -6.75
#